data_AF-A0AAY4A178-F1
#
_entry.id   AF-A0AAY4A178-F1
#
_cell.length_a   1.000
_cell.length_b   1.000
_cell.length_c   1.000
_cell.angle_alpha   90.00
_cell.angle_beta   90.00
_cell.angle_gamma   90.00
#
_symmetry.space_group_name_H-M   'P 1'
#
loop_
_entity.id
_entity.type
_entity.pdbx_description
1 polymer ?
#
loop_
_entity_poly.entity_id
_entity_poly.type
_entity_poly.pdbx_seq_one_letter_code
_entity_poly.pdbx_strand_id
1 'polypeptide(L)'
;VRVIVLFCAACVPSAAALIEGLYCGTEICYDVLGVTREATKADIARAYRQLARKYHPDRFRFGDPGLAGETRESAQQKFLLVATAYETLRDEDSRKDYDYMLDHPEEYYSHYYAYYRRRLAPKVDVRIVILVTVCAISLFQYYSWWSSYTDAINYLSTVPKYRIQATELAKQQGLLNRTKEKGKNRRSKEEIREEEEEIIRDIIKNKIDIKGGYQKPNISDILLCKIVLFPYYLCLYVAWYCSWVYRFTICREEYGEEEKLYIIRKFMKMSQAQFDSLEDHLRDTFLERQLWIKENYEAYKEEQEEEMKMKMALDPRWKRYRRWMKNEGPGRLTFVDD
;
A
#
# COMPACT_ATOMS: atom_id res chain seq x y z
N VAL A 1 65.13 -29.14 43.12
CA VAL A 1 65.21 -28.70 41.70
C VAL A 1 63.85 -28.11 41.33
N ARG A 2 63.74 -26.78 41.29
CA ARG A 2 62.50 -26.08 40.87
C ARG A 2 62.61 -25.77 39.39
N VAL A 3 61.82 -26.45 38.57
CA VAL A 3 61.72 -26.19 37.13
C VAL A 3 60.80 -25.00 36.93
N ILE A 4 61.37 -23.87 36.50
CA ILE A 4 60.63 -22.71 36.04
C ILE A 4 60.29 -22.96 34.58
N VAL A 5 59.01 -23.24 34.30
CA VAL A 5 58.49 -23.31 32.92
C VAL A 5 58.18 -21.88 32.49
N LEU A 6 59.04 -21.33 31.63
CA LEU A 6 58.79 -20.08 30.89
C LEU A 6 57.67 -20.35 29.87
N PHE A 7 56.48 -19.83 30.15
CA PHE A 7 55.41 -19.76 29.17
C PHE A 7 55.73 -18.62 28.20
N CYS A 8 56.27 -18.95 27.01
CA CYS A 8 56.31 -18.03 25.89
C CYS A 8 54.88 -17.75 25.44
N ALA A 9 54.40 -16.53 25.66
CA ALA A 9 53.19 -16.02 25.03
C ALA A 9 53.47 -15.88 23.52
N ALA A 10 53.05 -16.87 22.73
CA ALA A 10 53.06 -16.77 21.28
C ALA A 10 52.02 -15.71 20.88
N CYS A 11 52.47 -14.60 20.29
CA CYS A 11 51.60 -13.68 19.58
C CYS A 11 50.94 -14.45 18.44
N VAL A 12 49.63 -14.71 18.56
CA VAL A 12 48.83 -15.27 17.47
C VAL A 12 48.84 -14.24 16.33
N PRO A 13 49.21 -14.63 15.10
CA PRO A 13 49.25 -13.69 13.98
C PRO A 13 47.84 -13.16 13.68
N SER A 14 47.76 -11.86 13.40
CA SER A 14 46.54 -11.10 13.04
C SER A 14 45.72 -11.69 11.87
N ALA A 15 46.24 -12.69 11.17
CA ALA A 15 45.58 -13.38 10.05
C ALA A 15 44.40 -14.27 10.49
N ALA A 16 44.29 -14.64 11.77
CA ALA A 16 43.16 -15.43 12.28
C ALA A 16 41.83 -14.64 12.33
N ALA A 17 41.87 -13.32 12.13
CA ALA A 17 40.75 -12.41 12.16
C ALA A 17 40.04 -12.19 10.81
N LEU A 18 40.60 -12.71 9.72
CA LEU A 18 40.19 -12.38 8.37
C LEU A 18 39.09 -13.32 7.86
N ILE A 19 38.03 -12.74 7.31
CA ILE A 19 36.84 -13.47 6.83
C ILE A 19 36.88 -13.51 5.30
N GLU A 20 36.97 -14.71 4.73
CA GLU A 20 36.91 -14.92 3.28
C GLU A 20 35.59 -14.35 2.71
N GLY A 21 35.68 -13.44 1.73
CA GLY A 21 34.54 -12.75 1.12
C GLY A 21 34.13 -11.41 1.77
N LEU A 22 34.72 -11.02 2.90
CA LEU A 22 34.53 -9.70 3.53
C LEU A 22 35.75 -8.81 3.30
N TYR A 23 35.54 -7.52 3.02
CA TYR A 23 36.62 -6.55 2.77
C TYR A 23 37.68 -7.08 1.78
N CYS A 24 38.94 -7.20 2.20
CA CYS A 24 40.07 -7.71 1.39
C CYS A 24 40.26 -9.24 1.49
N GLY A 25 39.26 -9.97 2.01
CA GLY A 25 39.29 -11.43 2.12
C GLY A 25 40.34 -11.88 3.13
N THR A 26 41.31 -12.66 2.67
CA THR A 26 42.38 -13.26 3.48
C THR A 26 43.61 -12.37 3.66
N GLU A 27 43.61 -11.16 3.09
CA GLU A 27 44.69 -10.18 3.23
C GLU A 27 44.24 -8.95 4.04
N ILE A 28 45.17 -8.33 4.78
CA ILE A 28 44.90 -7.09 5.50
C ILE A 28 44.91 -5.93 4.49
N CYS A 29 43.86 -5.11 4.44
CA CYS A 29 43.71 -4.03 3.46
C CYS A 29 44.84 -2.98 3.55
N TYR A 30 45.41 -2.77 4.74
CA TYR A 30 46.58 -1.92 4.97
C TYR A 30 47.82 -2.47 4.25
N ASP A 31 48.05 -3.77 4.34
CA ASP A 31 49.18 -4.47 3.72
C ASP A 31 49.02 -4.52 2.20
N VAL A 32 47.79 -4.71 1.69
CA VAL A 32 47.47 -4.65 0.25
C VAL A 32 47.89 -3.30 -0.35
N LEU A 33 47.68 -2.21 0.38
CA LEU A 33 48.10 -0.86 -0.05
C LEU A 33 49.54 -0.52 0.34
N GLY A 34 50.20 -1.32 1.19
CA GLY A 34 51.54 -1.04 1.72
C GLY A 34 51.58 0.19 2.62
N VAL A 35 50.52 0.43 3.40
CA VAL A 35 50.40 1.58 4.31
C VAL A 35 50.11 1.10 5.73
N THR A 36 50.47 1.88 6.75
CA THR A 36 50.19 1.53 8.15
C THR A 36 48.77 1.94 8.57
N ARG A 37 48.28 1.39 9.69
CA ARG A 37 47.00 1.79 10.30
C ARG A 37 46.96 3.27 10.72
N GLU A 38 48.11 3.93 10.82
CA GLU A 38 48.26 5.35 11.15
C GLU A 38 48.25 6.25 9.89
N ALA A 39 48.26 5.66 8.69
CA ALA A 39 48.37 6.39 7.44
C ALA A 39 47.20 7.37 7.24
N THR A 40 47.51 8.57 6.76
CA THR A 40 46.50 9.58 6.49
C THR A 40 45.70 9.24 5.23
N LYS A 41 44.52 9.86 5.06
CA LYS A 41 43.73 9.75 3.82
C LYS A 41 44.55 10.09 2.57
N ALA A 42 45.48 11.04 2.68
CA ALA A 42 46.33 11.46 1.58
C ALA A 42 47.35 10.36 1.20
N ASP A 43 47.92 9.67 2.19
CA ASP A 43 48.88 8.59 1.99
C ASP A 43 48.20 7.36 1.39
N ILE A 44 47.02 7.00 1.91
CA ILE A 44 46.18 5.92 1.38
C ILE A 44 45.83 6.19 -0.10
N ALA A 45 45.41 7.42 -0.42
CA ALA A 45 45.10 7.79 -1.80
C ALA A 45 46.35 7.82 -2.70
N ARG A 46 47.53 8.14 -2.17
CA ARG A 46 48.79 8.12 -2.92
C ARG A 46 49.21 6.68 -3.24
N ALA A 47 49.18 5.80 -2.24
CA ALA A 47 49.50 4.39 -2.38
C ALA A 47 48.56 3.70 -3.39
N TYR A 48 47.25 3.93 -3.26
CA TYR A 48 46.26 3.46 -4.22
C TYR A 48 46.58 3.90 -5.67
N ARG A 49 46.85 5.19 -5.91
CA ARG A 49 47.17 5.68 -7.27
C ARG A 49 48.45 5.07 -7.86
N GLN A 50 49.42 4.71 -7.02
CA GLN A 50 50.65 4.06 -7.47
C GLN A 50 50.37 2.59 -7.84
N LEU A 51 49.68 1.85 -6.98
CA LEU A 51 49.35 0.44 -7.20
C LEU A 51 48.32 0.24 -8.31
N ALA A 52 47.30 1.10 -8.39
CA ALA A 52 46.31 1.09 -9.46
C ALA A 52 46.97 1.31 -10.83
N ARG A 53 47.96 2.22 -10.92
CA ARG A 53 48.76 2.38 -12.16
C ARG A 53 49.68 1.20 -12.42
N LYS A 54 50.14 0.48 -11.38
CA LYS A 54 50.99 -0.71 -11.53
C LYS A 54 50.22 -1.90 -12.07
N TYR A 55 49.05 -2.17 -11.50
CA TYR A 55 48.21 -3.33 -11.81
C TYR A 55 47.08 -3.02 -12.82
N HIS A 56 47.11 -1.85 -13.47
CA HIS A 56 46.08 -1.48 -14.45
C HIS A 56 46.07 -2.48 -15.61
N PRO A 57 44.91 -3.05 -16.01
CA PRO A 57 44.84 -4.09 -17.05
C PRO A 57 45.34 -3.61 -18.41
N ASP A 58 45.33 -2.30 -18.66
CA ASP A 58 45.85 -1.70 -19.90
C ASP A 58 47.38 -1.77 -20.04
N ARG A 59 48.10 -2.07 -18.95
CA ARG A 59 49.55 -2.26 -18.96
C ARG A 59 49.99 -3.70 -19.22
N PHE A 60 49.05 -4.63 -19.25
CA PHE A 60 49.30 -6.06 -19.46
C PHE A 60 48.57 -6.50 -20.73
N ARG A 61 48.98 -5.92 -21.87
CA ARG A 61 48.44 -6.26 -23.18
C ARG A 61 49.07 -7.57 -23.67
N PHE A 62 48.55 -8.10 -24.76
CA PHE A 62 48.97 -9.40 -25.29
C PHE A 62 50.33 -9.25 -25.99
N GLY A 63 51.39 -9.86 -25.42
CA GLY A 63 52.71 -9.95 -26.07
C GLY A 63 53.84 -9.15 -25.41
N ASP A 64 53.57 -8.45 -24.31
CA ASP A 64 54.53 -7.62 -23.59
C ASP A 64 55.24 -8.47 -22.51
N PRO A 65 56.56 -8.74 -22.57
CA PRO A 65 57.31 -9.38 -21.50
C PRO A 65 57.60 -8.35 -20.41
N GLY A 66 56.54 -7.86 -19.78
CA GLY A 66 56.53 -6.65 -18.97
C GLY A 66 56.07 -6.88 -17.54
N LEU A 67 56.48 -7.98 -16.92
CA LEU A 67 56.76 -8.18 -15.48
C LEU A 67 56.99 -9.69 -15.31
N ALA A 68 58.19 -10.09 -14.91
CA ALA A 68 58.56 -11.49 -14.75
C ALA A 68 57.55 -12.25 -13.87
N GLY A 69 56.73 -13.12 -14.48
CA GLY A 69 55.91 -14.11 -13.77
C GLY A 69 54.45 -13.74 -13.45
N GLU A 70 53.93 -12.57 -13.84
CA GLU A 70 52.52 -12.20 -13.57
C GLU A 70 51.66 -12.31 -14.84
N THR A 71 50.60 -13.13 -14.80
CA THR A 71 49.61 -13.24 -15.88
C THR A 71 48.60 -12.10 -15.83
N ARG A 72 47.95 -11.77 -16.95
CA ARG A 72 46.86 -10.77 -17.03
C ARG A 72 45.76 -11.00 -15.98
N GLU A 73 45.41 -12.27 -15.75
CA GLU A 73 44.42 -12.67 -14.74
C GLU A 73 44.88 -12.32 -13.32
N SER A 74 46.15 -12.58 -12.99
CA SER A 74 46.72 -12.22 -11.69
C SER A 74 46.78 -10.70 -11.47
N ALA A 75 47.08 -9.92 -12.52
CA ALA A 75 47.08 -8.46 -12.44
C ALA A 75 45.66 -7.90 -12.20
N GLN A 76 44.66 -8.48 -12.85
CA GLN A 76 43.25 -8.10 -12.64
C GLN A 76 42.77 -8.39 -11.22
N GLN A 77 43.10 -9.56 -10.67
CA GLN A 77 42.77 -9.91 -9.28
C GLN A 77 43.44 -8.94 -8.28
N LYS A 78 44.73 -8.65 -8.46
CA LYS A 78 45.46 -7.66 -7.64
C LYS A 78 44.86 -6.26 -7.76
N PHE A 79 44.43 -5.86 -8.96
CA PHE A 79 43.76 -4.58 -9.17
C PHE A 79 42.44 -4.47 -8.40
N LEU A 80 41.60 -5.51 -8.46
CA LEU A 80 40.34 -5.57 -7.70
C LEU A 80 40.58 -5.54 -6.18
N LEU A 81 41.60 -6.25 -5.71
CA LEU A 81 41.98 -6.27 -4.30
C LEU A 81 42.45 -4.89 -3.82
N VAL A 82 43.32 -4.23 -4.60
CA VAL A 82 43.78 -2.84 -4.34
C VAL A 82 42.62 -1.85 -4.35
N ALA A 83 41.66 -2.00 -5.26
CA ALA A 83 40.46 -1.17 -5.29
C ALA A 83 39.59 -1.38 -4.04
N THR A 84 39.39 -2.64 -3.63
CA THR A 84 38.59 -2.98 -2.44
C THR A 84 39.25 -2.49 -1.15
N ALA A 85 40.58 -2.60 -1.05
CA ALA A 85 41.34 -2.05 0.07
C ALA A 85 41.21 -0.52 0.15
N TYR A 86 41.31 0.17 -0.98
CA TYR A 86 41.11 1.61 -1.02
C TYR A 86 39.68 2.02 -0.67
N GLU A 87 38.65 1.34 -1.20
CA GLU A 87 37.25 1.61 -0.84
C GLU A 87 36.99 1.44 0.66
N THR A 88 37.56 0.40 1.26
CA THR A 88 37.43 0.11 2.69
C THR A 88 38.12 1.16 3.56
N LEU A 89 39.32 1.62 3.17
CA LEU A 89 40.14 2.52 3.98
C LEU A 89 39.94 4.02 3.68
N ARG A 90 39.28 4.37 2.57
CA ARG A 90 39.07 5.76 2.13
C ARG A 90 38.07 6.50 3.01
N ASP A 91 36.94 5.87 3.30
CA ASP A 91 35.88 6.45 4.13
C ASP A 91 36.18 6.19 5.61
N GLU A 92 35.94 7.18 6.47
CA GLU A 92 36.30 7.07 7.89
C GLU A 92 35.46 6.03 8.60
N ASP A 93 34.17 5.94 8.27
CA ASP A 93 33.28 5.02 8.95
C ASP A 93 33.52 3.58 8.47
N SER A 94 33.81 3.37 7.19
CA SER A 94 34.25 2.05 6.70
C SER A 94 35.59 1.62 7.26
N ARG A 95 36.53 2.55 7.42
CA ARG A 95 37.82 2.28 8.05
C ARG A 95 37.65 1.94 9.53
N LYS A 96 36.79 2.65 10.26
CA LYS A 96 36.48 2.34 11.67
C LYS A 96 35.87 0.95 11.83
N ASP A 97 34.92 0.58 10.99
CA ASP A 97 34.30 -0.75 11.06
C ASP A 97 35.29 -1.86 10.69
N TYR A 98 36.18 -1.60 9.74
CA TYR A 98 37.26 -2.52 9.39
C TYR A 98 38.29 -2.67 10.53
N ASP A 99 38.69 -1.55 11.11
CA ASP A 99 39.58 -1.50 12.26
C ASP A 99 38.99 -2.22 13.48
N TYR A 100 37.69 -2.02 13.74
CA TYR A 100 36.95 -2.72 14.79
C TYR A 100 36.88 -4.24 14.51
N MET A 101 36.73 -4.65 13.24
CA MET A 101 36.81 -6.06 12.86
C MET A 101 38.17 -6.68 13.13
N LEU A 102 39.26 -5.94 12.84
CA LEU A 102 40.61 -6.41 13.12
C LEU A 102 40.88 -6.56 14.63
N ASP A 103 40.32 -5.67 15.44
CA ASP A 103 40.49 -5.68 16.90
C ASP A 103 39.60 -6.72 17.60
N HIS A 104 38.44 -7.08 17.01
CA HIS A 104 37.42 -7.97 17.59
C HIS A 104 37.00 -9.11 16.65
N PRO A 105 37.90 -10.02 16.26
CA PRO A 105 37.60 -11.09 15.31
C PRO A 105 36.51 -12.08 15.74
N GLU A 106 36.26 -12.19 17.04
CA GLU A 106 35.24 -13.06 17.62
C GLU A 106 33.80 -12.68 17.23
N GLU A 107 33.54 -11.42 16.86
CA GLU A 107 32.20 -10.91 16.56
C GLU A 107 31.77 -11.11 15.08
N TYR A 108 31.99 -12.30 14.53
CA TYR A 108 31.76 -12.63 13.11
C TYR A 108 30.44 -12.07 12.53
N TYR A 109 29.31 -12.36 13.20
CA TYR A 109 28.00 -11.94 12.72
C TYR A 109 27.83 -10.42 12.71
N SER A 110 28.37 -9.72 13.71
CA SER A 110 28.30 -8.26 13.81
C SER A 110 28.98 -7.60 12.62
N HIS A 111 30.22 -8.02 12.32
CA HIS A 111 31.01 -7.50 11.20
C HIS A 111 30.38 -7.82 9.85
N TYR A 112 29.84 -9.04 9.70
CA TYR A 112 29.09 -9.44 8.52
C TYR A 112 27.90 -8.49 8.29
N TYR A 113 27.06 -8.26 9.31
CA TYR A 113 25.91 -7.36 9.21
C TYR A 113 26.33 -5.91 8.95
N ALA A 114 27.40 -5.41 9.58
CA ALA A 114 27.90 -4.06 9.36
C ALA A 114 28.36 -3.85 7.91
N TYR A 115 29.15 -4.79 7.38
CA TYR A 115 29.63 -4.76 6.00
C TYR A 115 28.49 -4.75 4.97
N TYR A 116 27.54 -5.68 5.08
CA TYR A 116 26.41 -5.75 4.16
C TYR A 116 25.46 -4.56 4.31
N ARG A 117 25.23 -4.07 5.53
CA ARG A 117 24.41 -2.88 5.74
C ARG A 117 25.00 -1.68 5.03
N ARG A 118 26.32 -1.43 5.10
CA ARG A 118 26.90 -0.27 4.40
C ARG A 118 26.83 -0.41 2.87
N ARG A 119 27.00 -1.61 2.32
CA ARG A 119 26.95 -1.84 0.87
C ARG A 119 25.52 -1.86 0.30
N LEU A 120 24.56 -2.40 1.04
CA LEU A 120 23.19 -2.63 0.57
C LEU A 120 22.17 -1.62 1.12
N ALA A 121 22.53 -0.78 2.10
CA ALA A 121 21.60 0.22 2.62
C ALA A 121 21.17 1.17 1.49
N PRO A 122 19.86 1.33 1.27
CA PRO A 122 19.37 2.28 0.29
C PRO A 122 19.82 3.68 0.69
N LYS A 123 20.35 4.44 -0.27
CA LYS A 123 20.79 5.83 -0.04
C LYS A 123 19.62 6.79 0.22
N VAL A 124 18.40 6.35 -0.04
CA VAL A 124 17.16 7.10 0.21
C VAL A 124 16.45 6.53 1.42
N ASP A 125 15.96 7.40 2.30
CA ASP A 125 15.14 6.98 3.43
C ASP A 125 13.82 6.39 2.90
N VAL A 126 13.57 5.13 3.27
CA VAL A 126 12.36 4.37 2.88
C VAL A 126 11.09 5.12 3.28
N ARG A 127 11.13 5.92 4.36
CA ARG A 127 9.99 6.72 4.82
C ARG A 127 9.55 7.75 3.77
N ILE A 128 10.50 8.38 3.09
CA ILE A 128 10.21 9.37 2.03
C ILE A 128 9.52 8.67 0.86
N VAL A 129 10.01 7.49 0.47
CA VAL A 129 9.41 6.69 -0.60
C VAL A 129 7.97 6.30 -0.25
N ILE A 130 7.72 5.88 0.99
CA ILE A 130 6.38 5.55 1.47
C ILE A 130 5.47 6.78 1.45
N LEU A 131 5.94 7.93 1.92
CA LEU A 131 5.14 9.17 1.92
C LEU A 131 4.75 9.58 0.49
N VAL A 132 5.71 9.61 -0.43
CA VAL A 132 5.47 10.01 -1.83
C VAL A 132 4.48 9.06 -2.51
N THR A 133 4.64 7.75 -2.30
CA THR A 133 3.73 6.74 -2.87
C THR A 133 2.31 6.85 -2.30
N VAL A 134 2.15 7.05 -0.99
CA VAL A 134 0.84 7.27 -0.36
C VAL A 134 0.17 8.55 -0.87
N CYS A 135 0.93 9.64 -1.02
CA CYS A 135 0.42 10.88 -1.62
C CYS A 135 -0.04 10.68 -3.06
N ALA A 136 0.75 9.99 -3.89
CA ALA A 136 0.39 9.71 -5.28
C ALA A 136 -0.89 8.85 -5.39
N ILE A 137 -1.01 7.79 -4.59
CA ILE A 137 -2.21 6.95 -4.53
C ILE A 137 -3.42 7.78 -4.08
N SER A 138 -3.24 8.64 -3.07
CA SER A 138 -4.31 9.50 -2.56
C SER A 138 -4.84 10.49 -3.59
N LEU A 139 -3.95 11.10 -4.39
CA LEU A 139 -4.33 11.98 -5.49
C LEU A 139 -5.08 11.22 -6.59
N PHE A 140 -4.58 10.04 -6.97
CA PHE A 140 -5.23 9.19 -7.97
C PHE A 140 -6.62 8.74 -7.51
N GLN A 141 -6.77 8.35 -6.24
CA GLN A 141 -8.06 8.00 -5.65
C GLN A 141 -9.06 9.15 -5.70
N TYR A 142 -8.64 10.36 -5.29
CA TYR A 142 -9.52 11.53 -5.32
C TYR A 142 -9.99 11.84 -6.74
N TYR A 143 -9.08 11.81 -7.71
CA TYR A 143 -9.42 12.03 -9.11
C TYR A 143 -10.37 10.96 -9.65
N SER A 144 -10.09 9.68 -9.37
CA SER A 144 -10.92 8.55 -9.79
C SER A 144 -12.35 8.63 -9.22
N TRP A 145 -12.49 8.98 -7.94
CA TRP A 145 -13.79 9.18 -7.31
C TRP A 145 -14.52 10.40 -7.86
N TRP A 146 -13.82 11.51 -8.10
CA TRP A 146 -14.41 12.69 -8.72
C TRP A 146 -14.95 12.39 -10.13
N SER A 147 -14.19 11.65 -10.94
CA SER A 147 -14.63 11.20 -12.27
C SER A 147 -15.86 10.32 -12.16
N SER A 148 -15.81 9.31 -11.29
CA SER A 148 -16.92 8.37 -11.08
C SER A 148 -18.20 9.08 -10.62
N TYR A 149 -18.10 10.01 -9.68
CA TYR A 149 -19.21 10.86 -9.23
C TYR A 149 -19.80 11.68 -10.38
N THR A 150 -18.94 12.28 -11.20
CA THR A 150 -19.37 13.08 -12.36
C THR A 150 -20.10 12.21 -13.39
N ASP A 151 -19.60 11.02 -13.68
CA ASP A 151 -20.23 10.06 -14.59
C ASP A 151 -21.58 9.59 -14.07
N ALA A 152 -21.71 9.33 -12.76
CA ALA A 152 -22.97 8.97 -12.14
C ALA A 152 -24.02 10.09 -12.27
N ILE A 153 -23.64 11.35 -12.03
CA ILE A 153 -24.54 12.50 -12.19
C ILE A 153 -24.97 12.66 -13.65
N ASN A 154 -24.04 12.51 -14.59
CA ASN A 154 -24.33 12.56 -16.02
C ASN A 154 -25.32 11.45 -16.40
N TYR A 155 -25.09 10.21 -15.95
CA TYR A 155 -26.01 9.10 -16.17
C TYR A 155 -27.40 9.38 -15.57
N LEU A 156 -27.49 9.80 -14.30
CA LEU A 156 -28.76 10.09 -13.64
C LEU A 156 -29.57 11.16 -14.36
N SER A 157 -28.92 12.17 -14.96
CA SER A 157 -29.58 13.21 -15.75
C SER A 157 -30.23 12.69 -17.04
N THR A 158 -29.70 11.60 -17.60
CA THR A 158 -30.26 10.95 -18.80
C THR A 158 -31.46 10.06 -18.48
N VAL A 159 -31.53 9.51 -17.26
CA VAL A 159 -32.60 8.59 -16.87
C VAL A 159 -33.92 9.36 -16.69
N PRO A 160 -35.00 8.99 -17.41
CA PRO A 160 -36.27 9.74 -17.38
C PRO A 160 -36.87 9.87 -15.98
N LYS A 161 -36.78 8.82 -15.15
CA LYS A 161 -37.32 8.79 -13.78
C LYS A 161 -36.80 9.96 -12.93
N TYR A 162 -35.48 10.12 -12.85
CA TYR A 162 -34.85 11.15 -12.02
C TYR A 162 -35.00 12.54 -12.64
N ARG A 163 -34.97 12.64 -13.96
CA ARG A 163 -35.20 13.90 -14.67
C ARG A 163 -36.60 14.45 -14.38
N ILE A 164 -37.63 13.62 -14.46
CA ILE A 164 -39.01 14.05 -14.16
C ILE A 164 -39.11 14.55 -12.72
N GLN A 165 -38.60 13.77 -11.76
CA GLN A 165 -38.57 14.17 -10.34
C GLN A 165 -37.85 15.51 -10.12
N ALA A 166 -36.68 15.68 -10.73
CA ALA A 166 -35.91 16.92 -10.63
C ALA A 166 -36.65 18.11 -11.25
N THR A 167 -37.32 17.93 -12.39
CA THR A 167 -38.12 19.00 -13.03
C THR A 167 -39.35 19.40 -12.21
N GLU A 168 -40.02 18.44 -11.56
CA GLU A 168 -41.14 18.72 -10.66
C GLU A 168 -40.68 19.53 -9.46
N LEU A 169 -39.54 19.15 -8.87
CA LEU A 169 -38.96 19.88 -7.75
C LEU A 169 -38.50 21.28 -8.16
N ALA A 170 -37.90 21.43 -9.34
CA ALA A 170 -37.50 22.73 -9.88
C ALA A 170 -38.71 23.67 -10.06
N LYS A 171 -39.85 23.13 -10.51
CA LYS A 171 -41.12 23.87 -10.59
C LYS A 171 -41.63 24.25 -9.21
N GLN A 172 -41.60 23.34 -8.23
CA GLN A 172 -42.00 23.63 -6.85
C GLN A 172 -41.14 24.73 -6.22
N GLN A 173 -39.84 24.76 -6.51
CA GLN A 173 -38.92 25.79 -6.04
C GLN A 173 -39.00 27.11 -6.84
N GLY A 174 -39.84 27.16 -7.88
CA GLY A 174 -39.99 28.35 -8.74
C GLY A 174 -38.79 28.65 -9.64
N LEU A 175 -37.82 27.74 -9.74
CA LEU A 175 -36.56 27.92 -10.48
C LEU A 175 -36.77 27.92 -12.01
N LEU A 176 -37.84 27.30 -12.49
CA LEU A 176 -38.18 27.21 -13.92
C LEU A 176 -39.14 28.34 -14.40
N ASN A 177 -39.37 29.37 -13.59
CA ASN A 177 -40.33 30.42 -13.95
C ASN A 177 -39.78 31.34 -15.05
N ARG A 178 -40.42 31.26 -16.22
CA ARG A 178 -40.18 32.07 -17.42
C ARG A 178 -40.58 33.53 -17.21
N THR A 179 -39.72 34.34 -16.61
CA THR A 179 -39.84 35.79 -16.77
C THR A 179 -39.55 36.14 -18.23
N LYS A 180 -40.54 36.69 -18.94
CA LYS A 180 -40.38 37.07 -20.35
C LYS A 180 -39.43 38.26 -20.45
N GLU A 181 -38.14 38.00 -20.65
CA GLU A 181 -37.16 39.04 -20.96
C GLU A 181 -37.54 39.70 -22.30
N LYS A 182 -37.89 40.99 -22.25
CA LYS A 182 -38.16 41.82 -23.43
C LYS A 182 -37.01 42.80 -23.61
N GLY A 183 -36.32 42.75 -24.75
CA GLY A 183 -35.27 43.70 -25.10
C GLY A 183 -34.16 43.09 -25.95
N LYS A 184 -33.12 43.89 -26.24
CA LYS A 184 -31.92 43.48 -27.00
C LYS A 184 -31.08 42.39 -26.32
N ASN A 185 -31.24 42.16 -25.01
CA ASN A 185 -30.61 41.09 -24.22
C ASN A 185 -31.52 39.86 -24.07
N ARG A 186 -32.14 39.39 -25.16
CA ARG A 186 -32.93 38.16 -25.11
C ARG A 186 -31.98 36.96 -25.22
N ARG A 187 -31.87 36.18 -24.14
CA ARG A 187 -31.10 34.93 -24.13
C ARG A 187 -31.52 34.00 -25.26
N SER A 188 -30.56 33.31 -25.85
CA SER A 188 -30.83 32.37 -26.94
C SER A 188 -31.65 31.19 -26.42
N LYS A 189 -32.40 30.52 -27.32
CA LYS A 189 -33.18 29.33 -26.94
C LYS A 189 -32.28 28.20 -26.42
N GLU A 190 -31.03 28.16 -26.89
CA GLU A 190 -30.02 27.18 -26.50
C GLU A 190 -29.48 27.47 -25.09
N GLU A 191 -29.14 28.73 -24.79
CA GLU A 191 -28.75 29.17 -23.44
C GLU A 191 -29.82 28.86 -22.39
N ILE A 192 -31.10 29.13 -22.70
CA ILE A 192 -32.20 28.82 -21.79
C ILE A 192 -32.29 27.30 -21.53
N ARG A 193 -32.05 26.48 -22.55
CA ARG A 193 -32.06 25.02 -22.39
C ARG A 193 -30.88 24.54 -21.54
N GLU A 194 -29.71 25.13 -21.72
CA GLU A 194 -28.52 24.81 -20.92
C GLU A 194 -28.71 25.19 -19.45
N GLU A 195 -29.29 26.37 -19.17
CA GLU A 195 -29.64 26.78 -17.80
C GLU A 195 -30.66 25.84 -17.16
N GLU A 196 -31.73 25.45 -17.89
CA GLU A 196 -32.71 24.48 -17.39
C GLU A 196 -32.04 23.13 -17.10
N GLU A 197 -31.13 22.66 -17.96
CA GLU A 197 -30.36 21.43 -17.76
C GLU A 197 -29.40 21.53 -16.56
N GLU A 198 -28.79 22.70 -16.35
CA GLU A 198 -27.92 22.95 -15.19
C GLU A 198 -28.71 22.94 -13.87
N ILE A 199 -29.88 23.59 -13.84
CA ILE A 199 -30.80 23.57 -12.68
C ILE A 199 -31.23 22.14 -12.36
N ILE A 200 -31.61 21.36 -13.39
CA ILE A 200 -31.98 19.95 -13.21
C ILE A 200 -30.80 19.16 -12.65
N ARG A 201 -29.58 19.38 -13.18
CA ARG A 201 -28.36 18.71 -12.70
C ARG A 201 -28.04 19.08 -11.25
N ASP A 202 -28.20 20.35 -10.87
CA ASP A 202 -27.98 20.81 -9.51
C ASP A 202 -28.97 20.20 -8.52
N ILE A 203 -30.25 20.11 -8.90
CA ILE A 203 -31.27 19.43 -8.10
C ILE A 203 -30.92 17.95 -7.90
N ILE A 204 -30.50 17.26 -8.97
CA ILE A 204 -30.05 15.86 -8.89
C ILE A 204 -28.86 15.75 -7.91
N LYS A 205 -27.86 16.64 -8.01
CA LYS A 205 -26.70 16.65 -7.11
C LYS A 205 -27.08 16.85 -5.63
N ASN A 206 -28.07 17.70 -5.36
CA ASN A 206 -28.42 18.11 -4.00
C ASN A 206 -29.50 17.23 -3.35
N LYS A 207 -30.30 16.50 -4.13
CA LYS A 207 -31.45 15.74 -3.63
C LYS A 207 -31.31 14.23 -3.77
N ILE A 208 -30.46 13.75 -4.67
CA ILE A 208 -30.22 12.32 -4.81
C ILE A 208 -29.00 11.96 -3.98
N ASP A 209 -29.24 11.24 -2.89
CA ASP A 209 -28.17 10.63 -2.10
C ASP A 209 -27.53 9.48 -2.89
N ILE A 210 -26.48 9.79 -3.64
CA ILE A 210 -25.67 8.78 -4.32
C ILE A 210 -24.79 8.10 -3.28
N LYS A 211 -25.14 6.86 -2.92
CA LYS A 211 -24.41 6.03 -1.95
C LYS A 211 -23.39 5.12 -2.64
N GLY A 212 -22.33 4.75 -1.91
CA GLY A 212 -21.33 3.79 -2.37
C GLY A 212 -20.18 4.43 -3.18
N GLY A 213 -19.64 3.69 -4.16
CA GLY A 213 -18.43 4.10 -4.92
C GLY A 213 -18.60 5.32 -5.82
N TYR A 214 -19.83 5.84 -5.93
CA TYR A 214 -20.18 7.02 -6.71
C TYR A 214 -20.57 8.21 -5.83
N GLN A 215 -20.30 8.15 -4.52
CA GLN A 215 -20.57 9.26 -3.61
C GLN A 215 -19.66 10.45 -3.91
N LYS A 216 -20.12 11.66 -3.58
CA LYS A 216 -19.29 12.87 -3.62
C LYS A 216 -18.02 12.64 -2.79
N PRO A 217 -16.82 12.86 -3.36
CA PRO A 217 -15.58 12.58 -2.66
C PRO A 217 -15.39 13.54 -1.48
N ASN A 218 -15.25 12.97 -0.28
CA ASN A 218 -14.86 13.72 0.91
C ASN A 218 -13.36 13.62 1.12
N ILE A 219 -12.75 14.71 1.59
CA ILE A 219 -11.30 14.76 1.86
C ILE A 219 -10.93 13.78 2.98
N SER A 220 -11.79 13.62 3.97
CA SER A 220 -11.60 12.66 5.07
C SER A 220 -11.52 11.20 4.61
N ASP A 221 -12.10 10.88 3.45
CA ASP A 221 -12.15 9.51 2.93
C ASP A 221 -10.88 9.12 2.15
N ILE A 222 -10.03 10.10 1.83
CA ILE A 222 -8.75 9.90 1.15
C ILE A 222 -7.81 9.06 2.03
N LEU A 223 -7.05 8.15 1.42
CA LEU A 223 -6.15 7.24 2.12
C LEU A 223 -5.20 7.95 3.10
N LEU A 224 -4.57 9.05 2.66
CA LEU A 224 -3.69 9.84 3.52
C LEU A 224 -4.41 10.36 4.77
N CYS A 225 -5.61 10.93 4.62
CA CYS A 225 -6.40 11.41 5.75
C CYS A 225 -6.84 10.25 6.66
N LYS A 226 -7.20 9.09 6.09
CA LYS A 226 -7.51 7.89 6.87
C LYS A 226 -6.32 7.41 7.69
N ILE A 227 -5.12 7.39 7.13
CA ILE A 227 -3.90 6.98 7.86
C ILE A 227 -3.62 7.95 9.01
N VAL A 228 -3.77 9.26 8.79
CA VAL A 228 -3.54 10.27 9.83
C VAL A 228 -4.60 10.19 10.94
N LEU A 229 -5.86 9.94 10.60
CA LEU A 229 -6.96 9.85 11.57
C LEU A 229 -7.10 8.46 12.20
N PHE A 230 -6.46 7.43 11.64
CA PHE A 230 -6.56 6.06 12.10
C PHE A 230 -6.21 5.87 13.59
N PRO A 231 -5.11 6.46 14.12
CA PRO A 231 -4.81 6.34 15.55
C PRO A 231 -5.91 6.91 16.44
N TYR A 232 -6.50 8.04 16.03
CA TYR A 232 -7.61 8.67 16.76
C TYR A 232 -8.85 7.77 16.78
N TYR A 233 -9.27 7.25 15.62
CA TYR A 233 -10.41 6.33 15.54
C TYR A 233 -10.15 5.01 16.27
N LEU A 234 -8.91 4.52 16.25
CA LEU A 234 -8.52 3.32 16.99
C LEU A 234 -8.65 3.55 18.51
N CYS A 235 -8.17 4.67 19.02
CA CYS A 235 -8.32 5.02 20.43
C CYS A 235 -9.80 5.14 20.83
N LEU A 236 -10.62 5.81 20.02
CA LEU A 236 -12.06 5.91 20.26
C LEU A 236 -12.73 4.53 20.27
N TYR A 237 -12.38 3.67 19.31
CA TYR A 237 -12.92 2.32 19.22
C TYR A 237 -12.53 1.47 20.43
N VAL A 238 -11.27 1.55 20.88
CA VAL A 238 -10.80 0.83 22.07
C VAL A 238 -11.54 1.33 23.31
N ALA A 239 -11.69 2.64 23.49
CA ALA A 239 -12.45 3.20 24.61
C ALA A 239 -13.91 2.75 24.61
N TRP A 240 -14.57 2.84 23.44
CA TRP A 240 -15.93 2.36 23.26
C TRP A 240 -16.05 0.85 23.53
N TYR A 241 -15.09 0.05 23.07
CA TYR A 241 -15.08 -1.41 23.29
C TYR A 241 -14.85 -1.76 24.76
N CYS A 242 -13.93 -1.09 25.45
CA CYS A 242 -13.75 -1.25 26.89
C CYS A 242 -15.02 -0.90 27.66
N SER A 243 -15.69 0.20 27.29
CA SER A 243 -16.98 0.57 27.87
C SER A 243 -18.05 -0.47 27.58
N TRP A 244 -18.09 -1.03 26.37
CA TRP A 244 -19.03 -2.07 25.97
C TRP A 244 -18.84 -3.34 26.81
N VAL A 245 -17.59 -3.81 26.94
CA VAL A 245 -17.25 -4.99 27.75
C VAL A 245 -17.62 -4.75 29.21
N TYR A 246 -17.32 -3.56 29.75
CA TYR A 246 -17.70 -3.21 31.11
C TYR A 246 -19.23 -3.27 31.32
N ARG A 247 -20.01 -2.55 30.50
CA ARG A 247 -21.47 -2.46 30.65
C ARG A 247 -22.18 -3.81 30.43
N PHE A 248 -21.85 -4.51 29.36
CA PHE A 248 -22.62 -5.69 28.94
C PHE A 248 -22.04 -7.03 29.43
N THR A 249 -20.72 -7.13 29.62
CA THR A 249 -20.10 -8.38 30.10
C THR A 249 -19.95 -8.42 31.61
N ILE A 250 -19.56 -7.30 32.25
CA ILE A 250 -19.33 -7.24 33.70
C ILE A 250 -20.61 -6.82 34.44
N CYS A 251 -21.20 -5.68 34.07
CA CYS A 251 -22.40 -5.14 34.74
C CYS A 251 -23.71 -5.82 34.31
N ARG A 252 -23.70 -6.60 33.22
CA ARG A 252 -24.87 -7.32 32.66
C ARG A 252 -26.10 -6.43 32.47
N GLU A 253 -25.89 -5.21 31.96
CA GLU A 253 -26.97 -4.31 31.57
C GLU A 253 -27.77 -4.89 30.39
N GLU A 254 -29.06 -4.56 30.31
CA GLU A 254 -29.88 -4.88 29.13
C GLU A 254 -29.48 -4.00 27.94
N TYR A 255 -29.50 -4.57 26.73
CA TYR A 255 -29.18 -3.81 25.52
C TYR A 255 -30.26 -2.77 25.23
N GLY A 256 -29.83 -1.51 25.06
CA GLY A 256 -30.66 -0.45 24.49
C GLY A 256 -30.94 -0.66 23.00
N GLU A 257 -31.75 0.21 22.42
CA GLU A 257 -32.13 0.11 21.01
C GLU A 257 -30.93 0.29 20.07
N GLU A 258 -30.04 1.23 20.35
CA GLU A 258 -28.83 1.48 19.56
C GLU A 258 -27.88 0.27 19.60
N GLU A 259 -27.70 -0.35 20.76
CA GLU A 259 -26.86 -1.52 20.92
C GLU A 259 -27.44 -2.75 20.23
N LYS A 260 -28.77 -2.92 20.27
CA LYS A 260 -29.48 -3.96 19.50
C LYS A 260 -29.27 -3.77 18.01
N LEU A 261 -29.45 -2.55 17.49
CA LEU A 261 -29.21 -2.23 16.08
C LEU A 261 -27.76 -2.46 15.67
N TYR A 262 -26.79 -2.14 16.54
CA TYR A 262 -25.37 -2.43 16.29
C TYR A 262 -25.11 -3.93 16.12
N ILE A 263 -25.70 -4.77 16.98
CA ILE A 263 -25.58 -6.24 16.92
C ILE A 263 -26.24 -6.77 15.64
N ILE A 264 -27.46 -6.31 15.32
CA ILE A 264 -28.19 -6.69 14.10
C ILE A 264 -27.34 -6.39 12.86
N ARG A 265 -26.84 -5.15 12.75
CA ARG A 265 -25.93 -4.73 11.66
C ARG A 265 -24.72 -5.65 11.55
N LYS A 266 -24.13 -6.03 12.68
CA LYS A 266 -22.96 -6.92 12.75
C LYS A 266 -23.29 -8.33 12.25
N PHE A 267 -24.44 -8.88 12.59
CA PHE A 267 -24.90 -10.18 12.09
C PHE A 267 -25.18 -10.16 10.59
N MET A 268 -25.75 -9.06 10.09
CA MET A 268 -26.02 -8.83 8.67
C MET A 268 -24.75 -8.57 7.83
N LYS A 269 -23.60 -8.33 8.46
CA LYS A 269 -22.32 -8.00 7.79
C LYS A 269 -22.42 -6.78 6.87
N MET A 270 -23.25 -5.81 7.24
CA MET A 270 -23.43 -4.57 6.50
C MET A 270 -22.50 -3.48 7.03
N SER A 271 -22.03 -2.60 6.15
CA SER A 271 -21.35 -1.38 6.58
C SER A 271 -22.35 -0.43 7.25
N GLN A 272 -21.86 0.52 8.06
CA GLN A 272 -22.72 1.53 8.70
C GLN A 272 -23.56 2.29 7.67
N ALA A 273 -22.94 2.76 6.59
CA ALA A 273 -23.63 3.49 5.53
C ALA A 273 -24.68 2.66 4.78
N GLN A 274 -24.45 1.35 4.61
CA GLN A 274 -25.45 0.46 4.03
C GLN A 274 -26.64 0.26 4.98
N PHE A 275 -26.37 0.11 6.28
CA PHE A 275 -27.42 -0.06 7.28
C PHE A 275 -28.26 1.21 7.45
N ASP A 276 -27.62 2.38 7.48
CA ASP A 276 -28.28 3.69 7.52
C ASP A 276 -29.03 4.01 6.22
N SER A 277 -28.82 3.24 5.16
CA SER A 277 -29.57 3.37 3.91
C SER A 277 -30.87 2.58 3.87
N LEU A 278 -31.09 1.69 4.84
CA LEU A 278 -32.33 0.95 4.97
C LEU A 278 -33.44 1.89 5.45
N GLU A 279 -34.65 1.67 4.95
CA GLU A 279 -35.82 2.41 5.38
C GLU A 279 -36.09 2.19 6.87
N ASP A 280 -36.56 3.23 7.57
CA ASP A 280 -36.76 3.23 9.02
C ASP A 280 -37.68 2.08 9.47
N HIS A 281 -38.75 1.85 8.70
CA HIS A 281 -39.69 0.77 8.96
C HIS A 281 -39.02 -0.62 8.96
N LEU A 282 -38.01 -0.85 8.11
CA LEU A 282 -37.28 -2.13 8.11
C LEU A 282 -36.48 -2.29 9.39
N ARG A 283 -35.87 -1.21 9.88
CA ARG A 283 -35.09 -1.24 11.13
C ARG A 283 -36.00 -1.55 12.32
N ASP A 284 -37.21 -1.00 12.34
CA ASP A 284 -38.22 -1.31 13.35
C ASP A 284 -38.63 -2.79 13.29
N THR A 285 -38.87 -3.34 12.09
CA THR A 285 -39.19 -4.78 11.96
C THR A 285 -38.07 -5.70 12.46
N PHE A 286 -36.81 -5.28 12.35
CA PHE A 286 -35.68 -6.05 12.89
C PHE A 286 -35.65 -6.06 14.42
N LEU A 287 -36.07 -4.95 15.04
CA LEU A 287 -36.23 -4.85 16.48
C LEU A 287 -37.42 -5.69 16.96
N GLU A 288 -38.56 -5.61 16.28
CA GLU A 288 -39.75 -6.41 16.58
C GLU A 288 -39.47 -7.92 16.49
N ARG A 289 -38.74 -8.36 15.45
CA ARG A 289 -38.32 -9.75 15.26
C ARG A 289 -37.15 -10.18 16.15
N GLN A 290 -36.64 -9.28 16.99
CA GLN A 290 -35.54 -9.54 17.92
C GLN A 290 -34.29 -10.12 17.25
N LEU A 291 -33.90 -9.57 16.10
CA LEU A 291 -32.80 -10.10 15.29
C LEU A 291 -31.41 -9.89 15.92
N TRP A 292 -31.31 -9.24 17.09
CA TRP A 292 -30.07 -9.20 17.87
C TRP A 292 -29.78 -10.54 18.57
N ILE A 293 -30.75 -11.46 18.60
CA ILE A 293 -30.56 -12.86 19.02
C ILE A 293 -30.15 -13.68 17.79
N LYS A 294 -29.03 -14.40 17.92
CA LYS A 294 -28.41 -15.10 16.80
C LYS A 294 -29.34 -16.13 16.13
N GLU A 295 -30.10 -16.88 16.93
CA GLU A 295 -31.04 -17.91 16.43
C GLU A 295 -32.17 -17.30 15.58
N ASN A 296 -32.76 -16.20 16.06
CA ASN A 296 -33.80 -15.47 15.32
C ASN A 296 -33.26 -14.89 14.01
N TYR A 297 -32.03 -14.39 14.03
CA TYR A 297 -31.37 -13.90 12.82
C TYR A 297 -31.11 -15.02 11.81
N GLU A 298 -30.68 -16.20 12.25
CA GLU A 298 -30.44 -17.35 11.36
C GLU A 298 -31.75 -17.81 10.70
N ALA A 299 -32.84 -17.91 11.46
CA ALA A 299 -34.16 -18.20 10.92
C ALA A 299 -34.65 -17.14 9.91
N TYR A 300 -34.48 -15.85 10.24
CA TYR A 300 -34.83 -14.76 9.33
C TYR A 300 -34.00 -14.80 8.04
N LYS A 301 -32.71 -15.11 8.15
CA LYS A 301 -31.83 -15.21 6.99
C LYS A 301 -32.26 -16.35 6.06
N GLU A 302 -32.63 -17.50 6.61
CA GLU A 302 -33.16 -18.62 5.84
C GLU A 302 -34.47 -18.25 5.13
N GLU A 303 -35.41 -17.59 5.82
CA GLU A 303 -36.65 -17.08 5.23
C GLU A 303 -36.38 -16.15 4.03
N GLN A 304 -35.45 -15.20 4.17
CA GLN A 304 -35.08 -14.29 3.10
C GLN A 304 -34.41 -15.00 1.91
N GLU A 305 -33.56 -15.99 2.17
CA GLU A 305 -32.94 -16.80 1.11
C GLU A 305 -33.98 -17.64 0.36
N GLU A 306 -34.97 -18.21 1.04
CA GLU A 306 -36.08 -18.93 0.43
C GLU A 306 -37.00 -18.04 -0.38
N GLU A 307 -37.38 -16.87 0.14
CA GLU A 307 -38.15 -15.87 -0.62
C GLU A 307 -37.42 -15.46 -1.89
N MET A 308 -36.10 -15.21 -1.79
CA MET A 308 -35.29 -14.84 -2.95
C MET A 308 -35.23 -15.99 -3.97
N LYS A 309 -35.03 -17.23 -3.52
CA LYS A 309 -35.07 -18.44 -4.38
C LYS A 309 -36.44 -18.57 -5.07
N MET A 310 -37.53 -18.34 -4.35
CA MET A 310 -38.89 -18.38 -4.91
C MET A 310 -39.12 -17.27 -5.94
N LYS A 311 -38.71 -16.03 -5.65
CA LYS A 311 -38.78 -14.90 -6.60
C LYS A 311 -37.97 -15.20 -7.88
N MET A 312 -36.74 -15.71 -7.74
CA MET A 312 -35.94 -16.16 -8.89
C MET A 312 -36.61 -17.33 -9.63
N ALA A 313 -37.21 -18.27 -8.91
CA ALA A 313 -37.88 -19.41 -9.52
C ALA A 313 -39.12 -18.99 -10.32
N LEU A 314 -39.83 -17.95 -9.87
CA LEU A 314 -41.03 -17.39 -10.50
C LEU A 314 -40.72 -16.46 -11.67
N ASP A 315 -39.58 -15.76 -11.64
CA ASP A 315 -39.16 -14.81 -12.68
C ASP A 315 -39.20 -15.44 -14.09
N PRO A 316 -40.03 -14.92 -15.01
CA PRO A 316 -40.11 -15.40 -16.39
C PRO A 316 -38.77 -15.38 -17.13
N ARG A 317 -37.90 -14.40 -16.83
CA ARG A 317 -36.58 -14.27 -17.46
C ARG A 317 -35.67 -15.41 -17.02
N TRP A 318 -35.66 -15.72 -15.72
CA TRP A 318 -34.90 -16.83 -15.16
C TRP A 318 -35.44 -18.20 -15.59
N LYS A 319 -36.78 -18.35 -15.70
CA LYS A 319 -37.40 -19.54 -16.29
C LYS A 319 -37.03 -19.76 -17.76
N ARG A 320 -36.88 -18.67 -18.53
CA ARG A 320 -36.42 -18.73 -19.93
C ARG A 320 -34.95 -19.12 -20.01
N TYR A 321 -34.10 -18.49 -19.20
CA TYR A 321 -32.67 -18.82 -19.10
C TYR A 321 -32.43 -20.27 -18.69
N ARG A 322 -33.16 -20.80 -17.70
CA ARG A 322 -33.08 -22.22 -17.31
C ARG A 322 -33.51 -23.18 -18.43
N ARG A 323 -34.55 -22.84 -19.20
CA ARG A 323 -34.96 -23.63 -20.38
C ARG A 323 -33.89 -23.62 -21.46
N TRP A 324 -33.31 -22.46 -21.75
CA TRP A 324 -32.21 -22.32 -22.69
C TRP A 324 -30.97 -23.11 -22.24
N MET A 325 -30.53 -22.98 -20.98
CA MET A 325 -29.42 -23.77 -20.42
C MET A 325 -29.64 -25.28 -20.55
N LYS A 326 -30.88 -25.77 -20.37
CA LYS A 326 -31.22 -27.19 -20.52
C LYS A 326 -31.18 -27.67 -21.98
N ASN A 327 -31.57 -26.80 -22.91
CA ASN A 327 -31.76 -27.16 -24.32
C ASN A 327 -30.54 -26.83 -25.21
N GLU A 328 -29.85 -25.73 -24.95
CA GLU A 328 -28.85 -25.08 -25.83
C GLU A 328 -27.61 -24.54 -25.06
N GLY A 329 -27.47 -24.85 -23.76
CA GLY A 329 -26.35 -24.36 -22.96
C GLY A 329 -24.98 -24.90 -23.44
N PRO A 330 -23.86 -24.21 -23.10
CA PRO A 330 -22.50 -24.44 -23.63
C PRO A 330 -21.84 -25.78 -23.23
N GLY A 331 -22.61 -26.78 -22.79
CA GLY A 331 -22.16 -28.14 -22.49
C GLY A 331 -22.94 -29.24 -23.24
N ARG A 332 -23.86 -28.90 -24.16
CA ARG A 332 -24.56 -29.86 -25.00
C ARG A 332 -23.89 -29.92 -26.39
N LEU A 333 -23.25 -31.05 -26.73
CA LEU A 333 -23.01 -31.39 -28.13
C LEU A 333 -24.36 -31.80 -28.75
N THR A 334 -24.97 -30.91 -29.53
CA THR A 334 -26.05 -31.30 -30.44
C THR A 334 -25.41 -31.90 -31.67
N PHE A 335 -25.52 -33.22 -31.86
CA PHE A 335 -25.26 -33.82 -33.17
C PHE A 335 -26.35 -33.28 -34.11
N VAL A 336 -25.93 -32.49 -35.09
CA VAL A 336 -26.79 -32.15 -36.23
C VAL A 336 -26.79 -33.42 -37.07
N ASP A 337 -27.91 -34.14 -37.09
CA ASP A 337 -28.11 -35.21 -38.06
C ASP A 337 -28.23 -34.53 -39.43
N ASP A 338 -27.20 -34.68 -40.26
CA ASP A 338 -27.11 -34.18 -41.65
C ASP A 338 -28.20 -34.74 -42.57
#